data_AF-D4ZLP1-F1
#
_entry.id   AF-D4ZLP1-F1
#
_cell.length_a   1.000
_cell.length_b   1.000
_cell.length_c   1.000
_cell.angle_alpha   90.00
_cell.angle_beta   90.00
_cell.angle_gamma   90.00
#
_symmetry.space_group_name_H-M   'P 1'
#
loop_
_entity.id
_entity.type
_entity.pdbx_description
1 polymer ?
#
loop_
_entity_poly.entity_id
_entity_poly.type
_entity_poly.pdbx_seq_one_letter_code
_entity_poly.pdbx_strand_id
1 'polypeptide(L)'
;MEEGDALHFEACYYQGIEYCIKHGLQNFDAGAQGEHKIPRGFEPVETFSNHEIAHPGFRDAIENFTLQEAEQNRLYMIEAAKSLPFKNKE
;
A
#
# COMPACT_ATOMS: atom_id res chain seq x y z
N MET A 1 11.85 -21.71 -20.78
CA MET A 1 10.76 -20.93 -20.16
C MET A 1 11.12 -19.50 -20.46
N GLU A 2 10.40 -18.86 -21.40
CA GLU A 2 10.69 -17.48 -21.78
C GLU A 2 10.36 -16.59 -20.58
N GLU A 3 11.38 -15.95 -20.00
CA GLU A 3 11.19 -14.95 -18.97
C GLU A 3 10.70 -13.68 -19.69
N GLY A 4 9.38 -13.51 -19.75
CA GLY A 4 8.79 -12.34 -20.37
C GLY A 4 9.14 -11.10 -19.57
N ASP A 5 9.77 -10.11 -20.23
CA ASP A 5 10.01 -8.80 -19.62
C ASP A 5 8.71 -8.27 -19.00
N ALA A 6 8.80 -7.81 -17.76
CA ALA A 6 7.69 -7.21 -17.01
C ALA A 6 6.46 -8.12 -16.72
N LEU A 7 6.54 -9.45 -16.91
CA LEU A 7 5.42 -10.37 -16.66
C LEU A 7 4.81 -10.24 -15.26
N HIS A 8 5.63 -9.96 -14.24
CA HIS A 8 5.14 -9.70 -12.88
C HIS A 8 4.17 -8.51 -12.83
N PHE A 9 4.47 -7.40 -13.51
CA PHE A 9 3.59 -6.22 -13.49
C PHE A 9 2.30 -6.46 -14.26
N GLU A 10 2.40 -7.16 -15.39
CA GLU A 10 1.24 -7.55 -16.18
C GLU A 10 0.27 -8.38 -15.36
N ALA A 11 0.76 -9.47 -14.76
CA ALA A 11 -0.07 -10.41 -14.02
C ALA A 11 -0.57 -9.83 -12.68
N CYS A 12 0.26 -9.06 -11.97
CA CYS A 12 -0.08 -8.60 -10.62
C CYS A 12 -0.80 -7.25 -10.58
N TYR A 13 -0.64 -6.37 -11.58
CA TYR A 13 -1.23 -5.02 -11.56
C TYR A 13 -2.14 -4.76 -12.76
N TYR A 14 -1.62 -4.85 -13.99
CA TYR A 14 -2.33 -4.33 -15.16
C TYR A 14 -3.61 -5.10 -15.48
N GLN A 15 -3.57 -6.43 -15.48
CA GLN A 15 -4.77 -7.26 -15.68
C GLN A 15 -5.87 -6.97 -14.64
N GLY A 16 -5.49 -6.76 -13.38
CA GLY A 16 -6.44 -6.44 -12.30
C GLY A 16 -7.08 -5.06 -12.46
N ILE A 17 -6.27 -4.05 -12.82
CA ILE A 17 -6.74 -2.69 -13.10
C ILE A 17 -7.71 -2.70 -14.30
N GLU A 18 -7.35 -3.37 -15.40
CA GLU A 18 -8.21 -3.50 -16.58
C GLU A 18 -9.54 -4.16 -16.24
N TYR A 19 -9.51 -5.22 -15.43
CA TYR A 19 -10.70 -5.87 -14.94
C TYR A 19 -11.60 -4.90 -14.16
N CYS A 20 -11.05 -4.12 -13.24
CA CYS A 20 -11.81 -3.13 -12.47
C CYS A 20 -12.45 -2.09 -13.38
N ILE A 21 -11.72 -1.54 -14.34
CA ILE A 21 -12.23 -0.55 -15.31
C ILE A 21 -13.38 -1.14 -16.13
N LYS A 22 -13.20 -2.34 -16.68
CA LYS A 22 -14.22 -3.02 -17.51
C LYS A 22 -15.52 -3.27 -16.76
N HIS A 23 -15.45 -3.53 -15.46
CA HIS A 23 -16.62 -3.84 -14.61
C HIS A 23 -17.11 -2.66 -13.79
N GLY A 24 -16.53 -1.46 -13.96
CA GLY A 24 -16.92 -0.26 -13.20
C GLY A 24 -16.56 -0.31 -11.71
N LEU A 25 -15.64 -1.19 -11.31
CA LEU A 25 -15.13 -1.23 -9.93
C LEU A 25 -14.22 -0.01 -9.70
N GLN A 26 -14.44 0.65 -8.57
CA GLN A 26 -13.76 1.92 -8.27
C GLN A 26 -12.34 1.74 -7.73
N ASN A 27 -12.05 0.58 -7.12
CA ASN A 27 -10.81 0.35 -6.39
C ASN A 27 -10.16 -0.95 -6.86
N PHE A 28 -8.82 -0.95 -6.92
CA PHE A 28 -7.99 -2.12 -7.11
C PHE A 28 -6.88 -2.10 -6.05
N ASP A 29 -6.73 -3.20 -5.32
CA ASP A 29 -5.70 -3.35 -4.29
C ASP A 29 -4.58 -4.26 -4.82
N ALA A 30 -3.38 -3.71 -4.94
CA ALA A 30 -2.18 -4.42 -5.38
C ALA A 30 -1.48 -5.21 -4.27
N GLY A 31 -2.10 -5.33 -3.09
CA GLY A 31 -1.59 -5.99 -1.90
C GLY A 31 -0.54 -5.17 -1.15
N ALA A 32 -0.06 -5.72 -0.04
CA ALA A 32 0.96 -5.10 0.80
C ALA A 32 2.37 -5.38 0.26
N GLN A 33 3.10 -4.35 -0.21
CA GLN A 33 4.58 -4.27 -0.34
C GLN A 33 5.00 -3.18 -1.34
N GLY A 34 6.12 -2.53 -1.03
CA GLY A 34 7.10 -2.04 -2.01
C GLY A 34 6.86 -0.65 -2.60
N GLU A 35 7.85 0.21 -2.43
CA GLU A 35 7.87 1.59 -2.95
C GLU A 35 7.76 1.64 -4.48
N HIS A 36 8.11 0.54 -5.16
CA HIS A 36 7.97 0.40 -6.61
C HIS A 36 6.53 0.55 -7.09
N LYS A 37 5.53 0.45 -6.22
CA LYS A 37 4.13 0.72 -6.56
C LYS A 37 3.82 2.21 -6.72
N ILE A 38 4.50 3.09 -5.99
CA ILE A 38 4.25 4.54 -6.03
C ILE A 38 4.43 5.11 -7.45
N PRO A 39 5.55 4.87 -8.18
CA PRO A 39 5.71 5.33 -9.56
C PRO A 39 4.68 4.77 -10.55
N ARG A 40 3.95 3.72 -10.18
CA ARG A 40 2.92 3.07 -11.00
C ARG A 40 1.52 3.61 -10.70
N GLY A 41 1.40 4.62 -9.83
CA GLY A 41 0.14 5.30 -9.53
C GLY A 41 -0.64 4.70 -8.37
N PHE A 42 -0.05 3.77 -7.61
CA PHE A 42 -0.66 3.30 -6.36
C PHE A 42 -0.40 4.32 -5.25
N GLU A 43 -1.47 4.92 -4.74
CA GLU A 43 -1.38 5.88 -3.65
C GLU A 43 -1.12 5.17 -2.31
N PRO A 44 -0.32 5.76 -1.41
CA PRO A 44 -0.20 5.25 -0.05
C PRO A 44 -1.54 5.44 0.67
N VAL A 45 -2.05 4.37 1.29
CA VAL A 45 -3.31 4.37 2.03
C VAL A 45 -3.09 3.81 3.44
N GLU A 46 -3.67 4.48 4.45
CA GLU A 46 -3.60 4.01 5.83
C GLU A 46 -4.37 2.69 5.95
N THR A 47 -3.71 1.69 6.54
CA THR A 47 -4.29 0.36 6.75
C THR A 47 -4.31 0.05 8.23
N PHE A 48 -5.44 -0.45 8.72
CA PHE A 48 -5.65 -0.74 10.13
C PHE A 48 -5.75 -2.25 10.35
N SER A 49 -5.27 -2.72 11.49
CA SER A 49 -5.38 -4.11 11.91
C SER A 49 -5.74 -4.19 13.38
N ASN A 50 -6.47 -5.22 13.76
CA ASN A 50 -6.92 -5.43 15.13
C ASN A 50 -6.26 -6.70 15.67
N HIS A 51 -5.64 -6.58 16.85
CA HIS A 51 -4.90 -7.67 17.48
C HIS A 51 -5.35 -7.86 18.93
N GLU A 52 -5.65 -9.08 19.31
CA GLU A 52 -5.87 -9.44 20.70
C GLU A 52 -4.56 -9.91 21.32
N ILE A 53 -4.07 -9.18 22.32
CA ILE A 53 -2.83 -9.51 23.03
C ILE A 53 -3.15 -10.03 24.43
N ALA A 54 -3.06 -11.36 24.61
CA ALA A 54 -3.42 -12.01 25.87
C ALA A 54 -2.50 -11.65 27.04
N HIS A 55 -1.21 -11.48 26.79
CA HIS A 55 -0.22 -11.20 27.85
C HIS A 55 -0.17 -9.69 28.17
N PRO A 56 -0.48 -9.24 29.41
CA PRO A 56 -0.57 -7.81 29.73
C PRO A 56 0.72 -7.03 29.44
N GLY A 57 1.88 -7.58 29.81
CA GLY A 57 3.16 -6.89 29.56
C GLY A 57 3.50 -6.72 28.08
N PHE A 58 2.96 -7.59 27.21
CA PHE A 58 3.14 -7.41 25.75
C PHE A 58 2.11 -6.45 25.18
N ARG A 59 0.90 -6.42 25.74
CA ARG A 59 -0.12 -5.45 25.34
C ARG A 59 0.41 -4.02 25.49
N ASP A 60 0.95 -3.70 26.66
CA ASP A 60 1.47 -2.35 26.93
C ASP A 60 2.67 -2.02 26.03
N ALA A 61 3.59 -2.96 25.83
CA ALA A 61 4.77 -2.75 24.98
C ALA A 61 4.40 -2.55 23.50
N ILE A 62 3.47 -3.37 22.99
CA ILE A 62 3.00 -3.29 21.60
C ILE A 62 2.20 -2.01 21.39
N GLU A 63 1.29 -1.65 22.31
CA GLU A 63 0.51 -0.41 22.23
C GLU A 63 1.44 0.82 22.13
N ASN A 64 2.39 0.93 23.05
CA ASN A 64 3.35 2.04 23.04
C ASN A 64 4.18 2.10 21.75
N PHE A 65 4.59 0.95 21.19
CA PHE A 65 5.31 0.91 19.93
C PHE A 65 4.42 1.33 18.76
N THR A 66 3.20 0.79 18.64
CA THR A 66 2.29 1.09 17.53
C THR A 66 1.89 2.57 17.49
N LEU A 67 1.79 3.25 18.64
CA LEU A 67 1.56 4.70 18.69
C LEU A 67 2.73 5.49 18.08
N GLN A 68 3.98 5.06 18.30
CA GLN A 68 5.16 5.69 17.72
C GLN A 68 5.27 5.37 16.22
N GLU A 69 5.06 4.11 15.85
CA GLU A 69 5.08 3.65 14.46
C GLU A 69 3.99 4.33 13.62
N ALA A 70 2.81 4.58 14.18
CA ALA A 70 1.72 5.26 13.47
C ALA A 70 2.13 6.66 12.98
N GLU A 71 2.83 7.44 13.80
CA GLU A 71 3.33 8.75 13.39
C GLU A 71 4.42 8.64 12.33
N GLN A 72 5.32 7.65 12.45
CA GLN A 72 6.35 7.38 11.44
C GLN A 72 5.73 6.99 10.10
N ASN A 73 4.73 6.10 10.11
CA ASN A 73 4.00 5.68 8.92
C ASN A 73 3.28 6.87 8.27
N ARG A 74 2.64 7.73 9.07
CA ARG A 74 1.97 8.93 8.56
C ARG A 74 2.95 9.87 7.84
N LEU A 75 4.11 10.12 8.44
CA LEU A 75 5.16 10.95 7.82
C LEU A 75 5.71 10.30 6.54
N TYR A 76 5.94 8.98 6.57
CA TYR A 76 6.36 8.23 5.41
C TYR A 76 5.34 8.30 4.27
N MET A 77 4.05 8.15 4.56
CA MET A 77 2.99 8.25 3.56
C MET A 77 2.95 9.64 2.90
N ILE A 78 3.11 10.71 3.68
CA ILE A 78 3.19 12.08 3.15
C ILE A 78 4.37 12.23 2.20
N GLU A 79 5.53 11.66 2.56
CA GLU A 79 6.72 11.73 1.71
C GLU A 79 6.56 10.88 0.44
N ALA A 80 6.07 9.65 0.56
CA ALA A 80 5.83 8.74 -0.55
C ALA A 80 4.84 9.35 -1.56
N ALA A 81 3.78 10.02 -1.08
CA ALA A 81 2.80 10.68 -1.94
C ALA A 81 3.41 11.74 -2.86
N LYS A 82 4.52 12.39 -2.46
CA LYS A 82 5.23 13.37 -3.32
C LYS A 82 5.85 12.75 -4.56
N SER A 83 6.06 11.44 -4.55
CA SER A 83 6.66 10.67 -5.64
C SER A 83 5.61 10.05 -6.57
N LEU A 84 4.31 10.35 -6.38
CA LEU A 84 3.26 9.88 -7.26
C LEU A 84 3.40 10.50 -8.67
N PRO A 85 3.09 9.74 -9.74
CA PRO A 85 3.22 10.19 -11.12
C PRO A 85 2.09 11.15 -11.57
N PHE A 86 1.19 11.52 -10.67
CA PHE A 86 0.05 12.38 -10.97
C PHE A 86 0.43 13.85 -10.90
N LYS A 87 -0.15 14.66 -11.80
CA LYS A 87 -0.01 16.11 -11.71
C LYS A 87 -0.80 16.61 -10.51
N ASN A 88 -0.20 17.49 -9.71
CA ASN A 88 -0.94 18.27 -8.73
C ASN A 88 -1.99 19.08 -9.49
N LYS A 89 -3.26 18.95 -9.10
CA LYS A 89 -4.31 19.85 -9.61
C LYS A 89 -4.06 21.21 -8.97
N GLU A 90 -3.58 22.16 -9.77
CA GLU A 90 -3.64 23.60 -9.45
C GLU A 90 -5.10 24.08 -9.40
#